data_AF-A0A0H2RR06-F1
#
_entry.id   AF-A0A0H2RR06-F1
#
_cell.length_a   1.000
_cell.length_b   1.000
_cell.length_c   1.000
_cell.angle_alpha   90.00
_cell.angle_beta   90.00
_cell.angle_gamma   90.00
#
_symmetry.space_group_name_H-M   'P 1'
#
loop_
_entity.id
_entity.type
_entity.pdbx_description
1 polymer ?
#
loop_
_entity_poly.entity_id
_entity_poly.type
_entity_poly.pdbx_seq_one_letter_code
_entity_poly.pdbx_strand_id
1 'polypeptide(L)'
;MREPFERVPNVCADSARSIDNVTIPDVAPRTSVVDNQPAQRDGTLQAGDLTNGSLSSASWLEGLQRDDSACMVYTYASTFSTNYTASNLVGAGRILGKMLSRSGTSLERYLGKLAYRAGLGSYAKAEESLKLAGPVDELMKSDSTTKIEQACSILLRYARSSNPAIQIMTFERIVYFYVHVPSRFCSAFKDYFEKKQEVIDVIPFSWKLPGVDYCLEWMYYYKLASRCLLNHSSSIMEASIRISTSHQLSLGFSDFEEILANCRDATDLLLALRFIYRFWDGEGIKEYVEKKGFNHPNITKFAIALIAQCEVYISQCAQPTQYISVGLPLRGMAKFMIGLWESLGQLDAEDLDKFSEETHITIWIEVLKLHRILRRNNYLTWIRALAKTWTELCHEWLPGPERSKLREKLLRLEESDVDA
;
A
#
# COMPACT_ATOMS: atom_id res chain seq x y z
N MET A 1 -33.51 -7.64 -25.78
CA MET A 1 -33.97 -7.29 -24.43
C MET A 1 -32.90 -7.72 -23.45
N ARG A 2 -32.11 -6.77 -22.94
CA ARG A 2 -31.12 -7.00 -21.87
C ARG A 2 -31.64 -6.22 -20.66
N GLU A 3 -31.86 -6.91 -19.55
CA GLU A 3 -32.23 -6.30 -18.28
C GLU A 3 -31.04 -5.55 -17.66
N PRO A 4 -31.30 -4.48 -16.87
CA PRO A 4 -30.26 -3.71 -16.23
C PRO A 4 -29.82 -4.36 -14.91
N PHE A 5 -28.51 -4.35 -14.66
CA PHE A 5 -27.91 -4.71 -13.38
C PHE A 5 -28.43 -3.78 -12.26
N GLU A 6 -29.12 -4.36 -11.28
CA GLU A 6 -29.48 -3.70 -10.04
C GLU A 6 -28.24 -3.47 -9.16
N ARG A 7 -28.20 -2.29 -8.53
CA ARG A 7 -27.17 -1.90 -7.56
C ARG A 7 -27.34 -2.72 -6.28
N VAL A 8 -26.28 -3.41 -5.87
CA VAL A 8 -26.17 -3.98 -4.53
C VAL A 8 -25.96 -2.83 -3.52
N PRO A 9 -26.78 -2.69 -2.47
CA PRO A 9 -26.59 -1.67 -1.44
C PRO A 9 -25.43 -2.01 -0.51
N ASN A 10 -24.72 -0.96 -0.13
CA ASN A 10 -23.57 -0.96 0.77
C ASN A 10 -24.05 -1.20 2.21
N VAL A 11 -23.95 -2.43 2.71
CA VAL A 11 -24.33 -2.79 4.09
C VAL A 11 -23.10 -2.64 4.99
N CYS A 12 -22.91 -1.43 5.52
CA CYS A 12 -22.09 -1.17 6.69
C CYS A 12 -22.70 0.01 7.46
N ALA A 13 -23.82 -0.25 8.11
CA ALA A 13 -24.33 0.53 9.22
C ALA A 13 -25.03 -0.46 10.16
N ASP A 14 -24.82 -0.26 11.47
CA ASP A 14 -25.48 -0.91 12.62
C ASP A 14 -24.60 -1.86 13.45
N SER A 15 -23.68 -1.26 14.20
CA SER A 15 -23.35 -1.75 15.55
C SER A 15 -22.84 -0.62 16.44
N ALA A 16 -23.74 0.32 16.77
CA ALA A 16 -23.57 1.17 17.94
C ALA A 16 -24.34 0.50 19.10
N ARG A 17 -23.66 -0.35 19.86
CA ARG A 17 -24.15 -0.78 21.17
C ARG A 17 -23.70 0.21 22.23
N SER A 18 -24.69 0.79 22.91
CA SER A 18 -24.58 1.56 24.14
C SER A 18 -23.71 0.80 25.15
N ILE A 19 -22.62 1.43 25.61
CA ILE A 19 -21.89 1.02 26.81
C ILE A 19 -22.32 1.99 27.89
N ASP A 20 -23.17 1.51 28.78
CA ASP A 20 -23.59 2.24 29.97
C ASP A 20 -22.41 2.33 30.97
N ASN A 21 -22.13 3.58 31.38
CA ASN A 21 -21.61 4.03 32.67
C ASN A 21 -20.82 3.03 33.52
N VAL A 22 -19.48 3.11 33.43
CA VAL A 22 -18.59 2.65 34.49
C VAL A 22 -18.22 3.85 35.37
N THR A 23 -18.77 3.87 36.57
CA THR A 23 -18.42 4.81 37.65
C THR A 23 -17.00 4.55 38.12
N ILE A 24 -16.12 5.54 37.93
CA ILE A 24 -14.75 5.54 38.47
C ILE A 24 -14.80 6.04 39.92
N PRO A 25 -14.19 5.35 40.90
CA PRO A 25 -14.15 5.83 42.27
C PRO A 25 -13.15 6.98 42.43
N ASP A 26 -13.60 7.97 43.18
CA ASP A 26 -12.93 9.20 43.59
C ASP A 26 -11.65 8.91 44.40
N VAL A 27 -10.50 9.39 43.93
CA VAL A 27 -9.21 9.27 44.64
C VAL A 27 -8.77 10.66 45.09
N ALA A 28 -8.73 10.84 46.41
CA ALA A 28 -8.36 12.09 47.09
C ALA A 28 -6.93 12.57 46.76
N PRO A 29 -6.67 13.89 46.81
CA PRO A 29 -5.39 14.46 46.45
C PRO A 29 -4.38 14.33 47.59
N ARG A 30 -3.23 13.71 47.32
CA ARG A 30 -2.03 13.84 48.16
C ARG A 30 -1.11 14.90 47.59
N THR A 31 -1.02 16.00 48.31
CA THR A 31 0.02 17.01 48.21
C THR A 31 1.32 16.49 48.85
N SER A 32 2.41 16.50 48.09
CA SER A 32 3.75 16.69 48.66
C SER A 32 4.68 17.23 47.59
N VAL A 33 5.07 18.48 47.84
CA VAL A 33 6.13 19.26 47.20
C VAL A 33 7.48 18.57 47.40
N VAL A 34 8.21 18.35 46.30
CA VAL A 34 9.69 18.28 46.31
C VAL A 34 10.17 18.95 45.03
N ASP A 35 10.74 20.14 45.19
CA ASP A 35 11.51 20.85 44.18
C ASP A 35 12.78 20.06 43.85
N ASN A 36 12.99 19.76 42.56
CA ASN A 36 14.29 19.44 42.00
C ASN A 36 14.32 19.91 40.54
N GLN A 37 14.83 21.13 40.33
CA GLN A 37 15.25 21.63 39.03
C GLN A 37 16.50 20.87 38.56
N PRO A 38 16.52 20.30 37.33
CA PRO A 38 17.75 20.09 36.60
C PRO A 38 17.99 21.25 35.62
N ALA A 39 19.25 21.63 35.54
CA ALA A 39 19.78 22.72 34.72
C ALA A 39 19.32 22.68 33.26
N GLN A 40 18.86 23.84 32.77
CA GLN A 40 18.75 24.14 31.34
C GLN A 40 20.13 24.00 30.69
N ARG A 41 20.28 22.99 29.82
CA ARG A 41 21.27 23.01 28.76
C ARG A 41 20.64 23.69 27.55
N ASP A 42 21.07 24.91 27.27
CA ASP A 42 20.92 25.54 25.97
C ASP A 42 21.71 24.73 24.93
N GLY A 43 21.01 23.77 24.32
CA GLY A 43 21.45 23.11 23.10
C GLY A 43 20.76 23.79 21.93
N THR A 44 21.37 24.84 21.39
CA THR A 44 21.04 25.35 20.05
C THR A 44 21.27 24.23 19.04
N LEU A 45 20.22 23.47 18.74
CA LEU A 45 20.19 22.51 17.66
C LEU A 45 20.35 23.28 16.35
N GLN A 46 21.56 23.26 15.80
CA GLN A 46 21.78 23.64 14.41
C GLN A 46 20.94 22.71 13.54
N ALA A 47 19.91 23.28 12.91
CA ALA A 47 19.22 22.71 11.77
C ALA A 47 20.19 22.70 10.58
N GLY A 48 21.12 21.75 10.60
CA GLY A 48 22.12 21.55 9.55
C GLY A 48 21.94 20.18 8.91
N ASP A 49 21.64 20.20 7.61
CA ASP A 49 22.09 19.19 6.64
C ASP A 49 21.30 17.88 6.48
N LEU A 50 19.96 17.95 6.47
CA LEU A 50 19.09 16.85 6.00
C LEU A 50 18.48 17.09 4.60
N THR A 51 18.83 18.17 3.91
CA THR A 51 18.22 18.53 2.62
C THR A 51 18.95 18.00 1.38
N ASN A 52 20.14 17.40 1.51
CA ASN A 52 20.97 17.02 0.36
C ASN A 52 20.94 15.53 -0.01
N GLY A 53 20.27 14.69 0.78
CA GLY A 53 19.80 13.40 0.29
C GLY A 53 18.61 13.61 -0.64
N SER A 54 18.85 14.24 -1.80
CA SER A 54 17.83 14.39 -2.84
C SER A 54 17.27 12.99 -3.09
N LEU A 55 16.03 12.76 -2.66
CA LEU A 55 15.17 11.70 -3.16
C LEU A 55 14.91 12.05 -4.63
N SER A 56 15.97 12.00 -5.43
CA SER A 56 15.91 12.14 -6.86
C SER A 56 14.95 11.07 -7.32
N SER A 57 14.02 11.44 -8.19
CA SER A 57 13.05 10.57 -8.86
C SER A 57 13.72 9.47 -9.72
N ALA A 58 14.98 9.11 -9.47
CA ALA A 58 15.54 7.85 -9.88
C ALA A 58 14.52 6.77 -9.52
N SER A 59 14.01 6.09 -10.55
CA SER A 59 12.80 5.28 -10.42
C SER A 59 12.96 4.35 -9.22
N TRP A 60 11.99 4.35 -8.32
CA TRP A 60 12.03 3.49 -7.15
C TRP A 60 12.24 2.02 -7.56
N LEU A 61 11.75 1.67 -8.76
CA LEU A 61 12.02 0.43 -9.47
C LEU A 61 13.51 0.12 -9.60
N GLU A 62 14.34 1.10 -9.94
CA GLU A 62 15.79 0.95 -10.00
C GLU A 62 16.38 0.65 -8.62
N GLY A 63 15.84 1.28 -7.57
CA GLY A 63 16.19 0.96 -6.18
C GLY A 63 15.74 -0.43 -5.73
N LEU A 64 14.67 -0.99 -6.31
CA LEU A 64 14.35 -2.41 -6.13
C LEU A 64 15.33 -3.33 -6.88
N GLN A 65 15.75 -2.93 -8.08
CA GLN A 65 16.48 -3.80 -9.00
C GLN A 65 17.99 -3.83 -8.72
N ARG A 66 18.58 -2.75 -8.20
CA ARG A 66 20.01 -2.70 -7.83
C ARG A 66 20.37 -3.67 -6.71
N ASP A 67 19.43 -4.07 -5.87
CA ASP A 67 19.67 -5.04 -4.80
C ASP A 67 19.81 -6.49 -5.32
N ASP A 68 19.42 -6.77 -6.58
CA ASP A 68 19.13 -8.14 -7.05
C ASP A 68 19.82 -8.56 -8.37
N SER A 69 20.77 -7.76 -8.89
CA SER A 69 21.36 -7.96 -10.24
C SER A 69 22.35 -9.14 -10.39
N ALA A 70 21.98 -10.36 -9.98
CA ALA A 70 22.78 -11.58 -10.16
C ALA A 70 22.02 -12.82 -10.67
N CYS A 71 20.79 -12.73 -11.19
CA CYS A 71 20.05 -13.91 -11.65
C CYS A 71 19.64 -13.83 -13.13
N MET A 72 20.20 -14.73 -13.95
CA MET A 72 19.85 -14.94 -15.36
C MET A 72 18.50 -15.65 -15.51
N VAL A 73 17.66 -15.15 -16.41
CA VAL A 73 16.31 -15.68 -16.71
C VAL A 73 16.37 -16.73 -17.83
N TYR A 74 15.73 -17.88 -17.64
CA TYR A 74 15.49 -18.90 -18.68
C TYR A 74 14.01 -19.29 -18.68
N THR A 75 13.32 -19.13 -19.81
CA THR A 75 11.87 -19.39 -19.91
C THR A 75 11.62 -20.64 -20.76
N TYR A 76 10.93 -21.63 -20.20
CA TYR A 76 10.52 -22.88 -20.89
C TYR A 76 9.00 -22.97 -20.93
N ALA A 77 8.40 -23.08 -22.13
CA ALA A 77 6.97 -23.26 -22.32
C ALA A 77 6.66 -24.70 -22.80
N SER A 78 5.57 -25.28 -22.32
CA SER A 78 5.04 -26.57 -22.80
C SER A 78 3.53 -26.52 -22.98
N THR A 79 3.10 -27.00 -24.15
CA THR A 79 1.72 -27.01 -24.62
C THR A 79 1.11 -28.39 -24.36
N PHE A 80 -0.07 -28.44 -23.73
CA PHE A 80 -0.83 -29.69 -23.53
C PHE A 80 -2.17 -29.62 -24.28
N SER A 81 -2.52 -30.68 -25.01
CA SER A 81 -3.73 -30.81 -25.84
C SER A 81 -4.59 -31.97 -25.32
N THR A 82 -5.89 -31.76 -25.17
CA THR A 82 -6.85 -32.79 -24.74
C THR A 82 -8.15 -32.73 -25.53
N ASN A 83 -8.54 -33.85 -26.16
CA ASN A 83 -9.87 -34.08 -26.73
C ASN A 83 -10.56 -35.18 -25.92
N TYR A 84 -11.79 -34.91 -25.43
CA TYR A 84 -12.62 -35.82 -24.66
C TYR A 84 -13.96 -36.08 -25.37
N THR A 85 -14.40 -37.34 -25.45
CA THR A 85 -15.69 -37.76 -25.99
C THR A 85 -16.53 -38.50 -24.93
N ALA A 86 -17.84 -38.24 -24.91
CA ALA A 86 -18.80 -38.74 -23.93
C ALA A 86 -19.36 -40.14 -24.27
N SER A 87 -19.62 -40.98 -23.25
CA SER A 87 -20.19 -42.33 -23.43
C SER A 87 -21.40 -42.58 -22.53
N ASN A 88 -22.58 -42.87 -23.10
CA ASN A 88 -23.64 -43.56 -22.35
C ASN A 88 -24.68 -44.27 -23.26
N LEU A 89 -24.33 -45.44 -23.80
CA LEU A 89 -25.28 -46.36 -24.45
C LEU A 89 -25.10 -47.81 -23.95
N VAL A 90 -26.21 -48.53 -23.85
CA VAL A 90 -26.30 -49.86 -23.22
C VAL A 90 -25.87 -50.96 -24.20
N GLY A 91 -24.76 -51.64 -23.90
CA GLY A 91 -24.11 -52.67 -24.74
C GLY A 91 -22.69 -52.96 -24.23
N ALA A 92 -21.78 -53.50 -25.04
CA ALA A 92 -20.35 -53.68 -24.71
C ALA A 92 -19.67 -52.43 -24.08
N GLY A 93 -20.29 -51.26 -24.26
CA GLY A 93 -20.05 -50.02 -23.53
C GLY A 93 -20.05 -50.12 -22.00
N ARG A 94 -20.69 -51.13 -21.36
CA ARG A 94 -20.65 -51.28 -19.88
C ARG A 94 -19.31 -51.81 -19.36
N ILE A 95 -18.62 -52.65 -20.15
CA ILE A 95 -17.26 -53.13 -19.84
C ILE A 95 -16.27 -51.99 -20.07
N LEU A 96 -16.42 -51.27 -21.17
CA LEU A 96 -15.66 -50.05 -21.45
C LEU A 96 -15.88 -48.96 -20.38
N GLY A 97 -17.12 -48.78 -19.91
CA GLY A 97 -17.44 -47.83 -18.83
C GLY A 97 -16.78 -48.20 -17.50
N LYS A 98 -16.70 -49.49 -17.16
CA LYS A 98 -15.93 -49.96 -16.00
C LYS A 98 -14.42 -49.77 -16.17
N MET A 99 -13.90 -50.00 -17.38
CA MET A 99 -12.49 -49.76 -17.68
C MET A 99 -12.15 -48.26 -17.61
N LEU A 100 -12.95 -47.40 -18.23
CA LEU A 100 -12.80 -45.95 -18.18
C LEU A 100 -12.98 -45.39 -16.78
N SER A 101 -13.91 -45.94 -15.97
CA SER A 101 -14.05 -45.56 -14.56
C SER A 101 -12.78 -45.91 -13.77
N ARG A 102 -12.20 -47.09 -13.97
CA ARG A 102 -10.91 -47.48 -13.35
C ARG A 102 -9.73 -46.61 -13.84
N SER A 103 -9.69 -46.30 -15.13
CA SER A 103 -8.69 -45.40 -15.71
C SER A 103 -8.86 -43.96 -15.19
N GLY A 104 -10.10 -43.50 -15.02
CA GLY A 104 -10.44 -42.22 -14.42
C GLY A 104 -9.94 -42.13 -12.98
N THR A 105 -10.23 -43.12 -12.14
CA THR A 105 -9.71 -43.15 -10.75
C THR A 105 -8.19 -43.20 -10.69
N SER A 106 -7.53 -43.86 -11.64
CA SER A 106 -6.06 -43.89 -11.72
C SER A 106 -5.49 -42.55 -12.16
N LEU A 107 -6.14 -41.90 -13.13
CA LEU A 107 -5.81 -40.55 -13.58
C LEU A 107 -6.03 -39.52 -12.47
N GLU A 108 -7.14 -39.57 -11.74
CA GLU A 108 -7.42 -38.70 -10.59
C GLU A 108 -6.36 -38.86 -9.48
N ARG A 109 -5.95 -40.09 -9.16
CA ARG A 109 -4.85 -40.32 -8.20
C ARG A 109 -3.53 -39.79 -8.72
N TYR A 110 -3.26 -39.91 -10.02
CA TYR A 110 -2.05 -39.38 -10.63
C TYR A 110 -2.06 -37.85 -10.67
N LEU A 111 -3.16 -37.23 -11.09
CA LEU A 111 -3.38 -35.79 -11.05
C LEU A 111 -3.35 -35.25 -9.63
N GLY A 112 -3.90 -35.97 -8.64
CA GLY A 112 -3.79 -35.62 -7.22
C GLY A 112 -2.34 -35.67 -6.73
N LYS A 113 -1.56 -36.68 -7.14
CA LYS A 113 -0.11 -36.74 -6.86
C LYS A 113 0.65 -35.62 -7.56
N LEU A 114 0.29 -35.28 -8.81
CA LEU A 114 0.88 -34.17 -9.54
C LEU A 114 0.52 -32.82 -8.90
N ALA A 115 -0.73 -32.60 -8.52
CA ALA A 115 -1.21 -31.41 -7.84
C ALA A 115 -0.54 -31.25 -6.46
N TYR A 116 -0.39 -32.35 -5.72
CA TYR A 116 0.35 -32.37 -4.46
C TYR A 116 1.83 -32.03 -4.67
N ARG A 117 2.49 -32.66 -5.67
CA ARG A 117 3.88 -32.36 -6.04
C ARG A 117 4.06 -30.93 -6.56
N ALA A 118 3.05 -30.39 -7.23
CA ALA A 118 3.01 -29.01 -7.70
C ALA A 118 2.65 -28.02 -6.57
N GLY A 119 2.41 -28.49 -5.35
CA GLY A 119 2.08 -27.62 -4.21
C GLY A 119 0.72 -26.93 -4.30
N LEU A 120 -0.19 -27.39 -5.18
CA LEU A 120 -1.51 -26.78 -5.34
C LEU A 120 -2.34 -26.88 -4.04
N GLY A 121 -2.18 -27.97 -3.28
CA GLY A 121 -2.84 -28.13 -1.98
C GLY A 121 -2.34 -27.14 -0.92
N SER A 122 -1.03 -26.87 -0.87
CA SER A 122 -0.48 -25.85 0.02
C SER A 122 -0.90 -24.44 -0.36
N TYR A 123 -0.99 -24.16 -1.66
CA TYR A 123 -1.48 -22.88 -2.16
C TYR A 123 -2.95 -22.67 -1.79
N ALA A 124 -3.84 -23.60 -2.16
CA ALA A 124 -5.26 -23.50 -1.85
C ALA A 124 -5.53 -23.33 -0.35
N LYS A 125 -4.80 -24.07 0.49
CA LYS A 125 -4.87 -23.93 1.95
C LYS A 125 -4.39 -22.56 2.44
N ALA A 126 -3.28 -22.05 1.88
CA ALA A 126 -2.78 -20.73 2.22
C ALA A 126 -3.77 -19.65 1.79
N GLU A 127 -4.30 -19.74 0.57
CA GLU A 127 -5.32 -18.85 0.03
C GLU A 127 -6.57 -18.84 0.93
N GLU A 128 -7.11 -20.00 1.30
CA GLU A 128 -8.24 -20.11 2.24
C GLU A 128 -7.93 -19.51 3.61
N SER A 129 -6.73 -19.75 4.13
CA SER A 129 -6.30 -19.22 5.43
C SER A 129 -6.14 -17.69 5.43
N LEU A 130 -5.65 -17.14 4.32
CA LEU A 130 -5.25 -15.73 4.17
C LEU A 130 -6.33 -14.85 3.53
N LYS A 131 -7.42 -15.43 3.02
CA LYS A 131 -8.57 -14.67 2.50
C LYS A 131 -9.09 -13.66 3.51
N LEU A 132 -9.65 -12.55 3.02
CA LEU A 132 -10.33 -11.57 3.84
C LEU A 132 -11.53 -12.23 4.54
N ALA A 133 -11.64 -12.02 5.85
CA ALA A 133 -12.57 -12.73 6.74
C ALA A 133 -12.29 -14.25 6.82
N GLY A 134 -11.06 -14.66 6.50
CA GLY A 134 -10.58 -16.02 6.71
C GLY A 134 -10.12 -16.27 8.14
N PRO A 135 -9.65 -17.50 8.44
CA PRO A 135 -9.23 -17.89 9.79
C PRO A 135 -8.19 -16.97 10.42
N VAL A 136 -7.22 -16.46 9.63
CA VAL A 136 -6.19 -15.55 10.16
C VAL A 136 -6.80 -14.22 10.60
N ASP A 137 -7.79 -13.68 9.87
CA ASP A 137 -8.48 -12.45 10.31
C ASP A 137 -9.27 -12.64 11.60
N GLU A 138 -10.00 -13.76 11.70
CA GLU A 138 -10.75 -14.08 12.90
C GLU A 138 -9.84 -14.20 14.13
N LEU A 139 -8.68 -14.84 13.95
CA LEU A 139 -7.67 -14.95 14.99
C LEU A 139 -7.08 -13.58 15.38
N MET A 140 -6.77 -12.71 14.41
CA MET A 140 -6.22 -11.36 14.67
C MET A 140 -7.23 -10.41 15.30
N LYS A 141 -8.53 -10.59 15.03
CA LYS A 141 -9.62 -9.81 15.64
C LYS A 141 -9.96 -10.29 17.06
N SER A 142 -9.55 -11.49 17.44
CA SER A 142 -9.83 -12.02 18.76
C SER A 142 -9.16 -11.20 19.87
N ASP A 143 -9.79 -11.12 21.04
CA ASP A 143 -9.18 -10.52 22.23
C ASP A 143 -8.25 -11.49 22.98
N SER A 144 -8.13 -12.74 22.52
CA SER A 144 -7.25 -13.74 23.12
C SER A 144 -5.83 -13.61 22.57
N THR A 145 -4.88 -13.28 23.43
CA THR A 145 -3.44 -13.22 23.09
C THR A 145 -2.96 -14.51 22.43
N THR A 146 -3.38 -15.69 22.92
CA THR A 146 -3.02 -16.99 22.35
C THR A 146 -3.49 -17.16 20.90
N LYS A 147 -4.68 -16.65 20.55
CA LYS A 147 -5.21 -16.70 19.19
C LYS A 147 -4.45 -15.76 18.26
N ILE A 148 -4.09 -14.56 18.74
CA ILE A 148 -3.29 -13.61 17.98
C ILE A 148 -1.88 -14.18 17.75
N GLU A 149 -1.24 -14.78 18.76
CA GLU A 149 0.03 -15.51 18.61
C GLU A 149 -0.09 -16.64 17.56
N GLN A 150 -1.21 -17.36 17.55
CA GLN A 150 -1.48 -18.40 16.55
C GLN A 150 -1.55 -17.80 15.13
N ALA A 151 -2.19 -16.65 14.95
CA ALA A 151 -2.19 -15.94 13.67
C ALA A 151 -0.77 -15.52 13.24
N CYS A 152 0.03 -14.95 14.15
CA CYS A 152 1.42 -14.57 13.87
C CYS A 152 2.24 -15.79 13.42
N SER A 153 2.07 -16.93 14.11
CA SER A 153 2.71 -18.20 13.76
C SER A 153 2.32 -18.68 12.34
N ILE A 154 1.04 -18.57 11.98
CA ILE A 154 0.56 -18.94 10.63
C ILE A 154 1.17 -18.02 9.56
N LEU A 155 1.19 -16.71 9.80
CA LEU A 155 1.80 -15.73 8.90
C LEU A 155 3.30 -16.00 8.72
N LEU A 156 4.06 -16.16 9.79
CA LEU A 156 5.50 -16.45 9.69
C LEU A 156 5.79 -17.77 8.98
N ARG A 157 4.96 -18.78 9.17
CA ARG A 157 5.09 -20.05 8.46
C ARG A 157 4.87 -19.89 6.95
N TYR A 158 3.86 -19.14 6.53
CA TYR A 158 3.60 -18.91 5.10
C TYR A 158 4.59 -17.93 4.46
N ALA A 159 5.12 -16.97 5.23
CA ALA A 159 6.18 -16.07 4.79
C ALA A 159 7.49 -16.83 4.46
N ARG A 160 7.76 -17.93 5.16
CA ARG A 160 8.87 -18.87 4.90
C ARG A 160 8.56 -19.92 3.82
N SER A 161 7.44 -19.83 3.12
CA SER A 161 7.06 -20.80 2.09
C SER A 161 8.01 -20.75 0.89
N SER A 162 8.29 -21.90 0.27
CA SER A 162 9.08 -21.95 -0.96
C SER A 162 8.31 -21.54 -2.22
N ASN A 163 7.02 -21.24 -2.09
CA ASN A 163 6.18 -20.77 -3.17
C ASN A 163 6.06 -19.23 -3.08
N PRO A 164 6.64 -18.46 -4.03
CA PRO A 164 6.60 -17.00 -4.01
C PRO A 164 5.18 -16.42 -3.98
N ALA A 165 4.19 -17.08 -4.59
CA ALA A 165 2.81 -16.60 -4.55
C ALA A 165 2.20 -16.69 -3.14
N ILE A 166 2.53 -17.75 -2.39
CA ILE A 166 2.14 -17.86 -0.96
C ILE A 166 2.81 -16.76 -0.14
N GLN A 167 4.08 -16.47 -0.43
CA GLN A 167 4.82 -15.40 0.25
C GLN A 167 4.18 -14.03 -0.02
N ILE A 168 3.87 -13.68 -1.28
CA ILE A 168 3.19 -12.43 -1.65
C ILE A 168 1.89 -12.25 -0.85
N MET A 169 0.99 -13.25 -0.90
CA MET A 169 -0.28 -13.19 -0.15
C MET A 169 -0.06 -12.97 1.34
N THR A 170 0.99 -13.57 1.88
CA THR A 170 1.31 -13.47 3.31
C THR A 170 1.89 -12.10 3.66
N PHE A 171 2.83 -11.58 2.87
CA PHE A 171 3.44 -10.27 3.05
C PHE A 171 2.39 -9.17 2.95
N GLU A 172 1.49 -9.27 1.97
CA GLU A 172 0.34 -8.39 1.85
C GLU A 172 -0.52 -8.44 3.11
N ARG A 173 -0.77 -9.63 3.68
CA ARG A 173 -1.53 -9.77 4.93
C ARG A 173 -0.82 -9.15 6.14
N ILE A 174 0.49 -9.30 6.23
CA ILE A 174 1.33 -8.65 7.25
C ILE A 174 1.17 -7.12 7.15
N VAL A 175 1.33 -6.55 5.96
CA VAL A 175 1.15 -5.11 5.72
C VAL A 175 -0.28 -4.67 6.04
N TYR A 176 -1.28 -5.46 5.65
CA TYR A 176 -2.68 -5.19 5.94
C TYR A 176 -2.92 -5.07 7.44
N PHE A 177 -2.51 -6.05 8.25
CA PHE A 177 -2.74 -6.00 9.69
C PHE A 177 -1.93 -4.89 10.37
N TYR A 178 -0.70 -4.64 9.93
CA TYR A 178 0.11 -3.53 10.41
C TYR A 178 -0.61 -2.18 10.21
N VAL A 179 -1.23 -1.98 9.05
CA VAL A 179 -1.97 -0.74 8.75
C VAL A 179 -3.30 -0.64 9.49
N HIS A 180 -4.00 -1.76 9.67
CA HIS A 180 -5.36 -1.75 10.24
C HIS A 180 -5.39 -1.77 11.76
N VAL A 181 -4.43 -2.43 12.40
CA VAL A 181 -4.36 -2.60 13.86
C VAL A 181 -2.91 -2.51 14.34
N PRO A 182 -2.19 -1.40 14.07
CA PRO A 182 -0.74 -1.31 14.28
C PRO A 182 -0.33 -1.68 15.70
N SER A 183 -0.97 -1.10 16.71
CA SER A 183 -0.64 -1.35 18.13
C SER A 183 -0.73 -2.83 18.49
N ARG A 184 -1.88 -3.46 18.21
CA ARG A 184 -2.15 -4.88 18.48
C ARG A 184 -1.26 -5.81 17.65
N PHE A 185 -1.02 -5.46 16.39
CA PHE A 185 -0.17 -6.24 15.47
C PHE A 185 1.27 -6.29 15.98
N CYS A 186 1.87 -5.12 16.26
CA CYS A 186 3.26 -5.05 16.67
C CYS A 186 3.49 -5.62 18.06
N SER A 187 2.57 -5.41 19.02
CA SER A 187 2.68 -6.05 20.33
C SER A 187 2.68 -7.57 20.20
N ALA A 188 1.79 -8.13 19.37
CA ALA A 188 1.68 -9.57 19.19
C ALA A 188 2.92 -10.20 18.55
N PHE A 189 3.49 -9.57 17.53
CA PHE A 189 4.74 -10.06 16.93
C PHE A 189 5.91 -9.95 17.91
N LYS A 190 6.01 -8.85 18.64
CA LYS A 190 7.03 -8.67 19.68
C LYS A 190 6.95 -9.77 20.73
N ASP A 191 5.76 -9.99 21.31
CA ASP A 191 5.53 -11.02 22.31
C ASP A 191 5.85 -12.43 21.76
N TYR A 192 5.46 -12.70 20.51
CA TYR A 192 5.75 -13.97 19.83
C TYR A 192 7.25 -14.22 19.71
N PHE A 193 8.03 -13.22 19.26
CA PHE A 193 9.48 -13.36 19.09
C PHE A 193 10.23 -13.44 20.42
N GLU A 194 9.84 -12.64 21.42
CA GLU A 194 10.41 -12.71 22.77
C GLU A 194 10.22 -14.11 23.38
N LYS A 195 9.02 -14.67 23.24
CA LYS A 195 8.70 -16.04 23.71
C LYS A 195 9.49 -17.13 22.98
N LYS A 196 9.82 -16.92 21.70
CA LYS A 196 10.62 -17.84 20.88
C LYS A 196 12.12 -17.64 21.03
N GLN A 197 12.55 -16.57 21.70
CA GLN A 197 13.95 -16.14 21.76
C GLN A 197 14.57 -15.98 20.36
N GLU A 198 13.76 -15.57 19.38
CA GLU A 198 14.19 -15.32 18.00
C GLU A 198 14.51 -13.82 17.84
N VAL A 199 15.62 -13.51 17.17
CA VAL A 199 15.97 -12.12 16.83
C VAL A 199 15.17 -11.71 15.60
N ILE A 200 14.12 -10.94 15.83
CA ILE A 200 13.16 -10.43 14.84
C ILE A 200 13.80 -9.82 13.59
N ASP A 201 14.90 -9.07 13.74
CA ASP A 201 15.57 -8.40 12.61
C ASP A 201 16.20 -9.39 11.62
N VAL A 202 16.44 -10.65 12.04
CA VAL A 202 17.05 -11.69 11.19
C VAL A 202 15.99 -12.46 10.40
N ILE A 203 14.71 -12.35 10.79
CA ILE A 203 13.64 -13.18 10.24
C ILE A 203 13.32 -12.86 8.78
N PRO A 204 13.22 -11.59 8.34
CA PRO A 204 12.93 -11.29 6.94
C PRO A 204 13.98 -11.86 5.98
N PHE A 205 15.25 -11.90 6.38
CA PHE A 205 16.32 -12.48 5.57
C PHE A 205 16.12 -13.97 5.29
N SER A 206 15.38 -14.69 6.14
CA SER A 206 15.07 -16.10 5.94
C SER A 206 13.94 -16.34 4.93
N TRP A 207 13.23 -15.31 4.47
CA TRP A 207 12.15 -15.45 3.50
C TRP A 207 12.65 -15.51 2.06
N LYS A 208 13.80 -14.90 1.79
CA LYS A 208 14.42 -14.93 0.47
C LYS A 208 15.18 -16.23 0.27
N LEU A 209 14.81 -17.00 -0.75
CA LEU A 209 15.46 -18.25 -1.11
C LEU A 209 16.57 -17.99 -2.14
N PRO A 210 17.75 -18.61 -1.96
CA PRO A 210 18.84 -18.48 -2.93
C PRO A 210 18.44 -19.12 -4.26
N GLY A 211 18.73 -18.42 -5.37
CA GLY A 211 18.48 -18.91 -6.73
C GLY A 211 17.02 -18.84 -7.20
N VAL A 212 16.12 -18.22 -6.43
CA VAL A 212 14.75 -17.92 -6.88
C VAL A 212 14.72 -16.52 -7.49
N ASP A 213 14.20 -16.42 -8.70
CA ASP A 213 13.92 -15.15 -9.36
C ASP A 213 12.58 -14.61 -8.87
N TYR A 214 12.60 -13.43 -8.26
CA TYR A 214 11.44 -12.82 -7.63
C TYR A 214 10.88 -11.71 -8.51
N CYS A 215 9.56 -11.73 -8.71
CA CYS A 215 8.90 -10.66 -9.44
C CYS A 215 8.90 -9.35 -8.62
N LEU A 216 8.67 -8.23 -9.32
CA LEU A 216 8.60 -6.91 -8.70
C LEU A 216 7.56 -6.82 -7.56
N GLU A 217 6.40 -7.48 -7.73
CA GLU A 217 5.36 -7.54 -6.71
C GLU A 217 5.85 -8.21 -5.42
N TRP A 218 6.57 -9.32 -5.57
CA TRP A 218 7.19 -9.99 -4.44
C TRP A 218 8.15 -9.05 -3.73
N MET A 219 9.02 -8.36 -4.47
CA MET A 219 10.01 -7.42 -3.90
C MET A 219 9.34 -6.25 -3.19
N TYR A 220 8.28 -5.67 -3.77
CA TYR A 220 7.48 -4.62 -3.16
C TYR A 220 6.90 -5.06 -1.81
N TYR A 221 6.17 -6.18 -1.80
CA TYR A 221 5.52 -6.65 -0.58
C TYR A 221 6.52 -7.18 0.45
N TYR A 222 7.61 -7.82 0.01
CA TYR A 222 8.71 -8.22 0.87
C TYR A 222 9.31 -7.02 1.62
N LYS A 223 9.67 -5.93 0.92
CA LYS A 223 10.24 -4.74 1.56
C LYS A 223 9.27 -4.12 2.57
N LEU A 224 7.99 -3.99 2.22
CA LEU A 224 6.97 -3.47 3.13
C LEU A 224 6.76 -4.37 4.36
N ALA A 225 6.55 -5.67 4.17
CA ALA A 225 6.35 -6.63 5.25
C ALA A 225 7.57 -6.72 6.17
N SER A 226 8.78 -6.68 5.60
CA SER A 226 10.03 -6.61 6.37
C SER A 226 10.04 -5.36 7.25
N ARG A 227 9.73 -4.18 6.68
CA ARG A 227 9.66 -2.92 7.44
C ARG A 227 8.63 -2.97 8.58
N CYS A 228 7.48 -3.61 8.36
CA CYS A 228 6.45 -3.79 9.40
C CYS A 228 6.90 -4.64 10.59
N LEU A 229 7.88 -5.53 10.41
CA LEU A 229 8.37 -6.41 11.47
C LEU A 229 9.64 -5.88 12.16
N LEU A 230 10.33 -4.88 11.63
CA LEU A 230 11.55 -4.38 12.28
C LEU A 230 11.22 -3.80 13.66
N ASN A 231 11.97 -4.22 14.68
CA ASN A 231 11.67 -3.98 16.10
C ASN A 231 12.03 -2.58 16.60
N HIS A 232 12.64 -1.78 15.76
CA HIS A 232 12.82 -0.37 16.06
C HIS A 232 11.45 0.27 16.01
N SER A 233 11.02 0.92 17.10
CA SER A 233 9.89 1.83 17.10
C SER A 233 10.17 2.90 16.05
N SER A 234 9.77 2.61 14.81
CA SER A 234 9.92 3.56 13.74
C SER A 234 9.07 4.75 14.13
N SER A 235 9.57 5.96 13.92
CA SER A 235 8.80 7.15 14.23
C SER A 235 7.49 7.19 13.43
N ILE A 236 7.44 6.52 12.27
CA ILE A 236 6.21 6.20 11.53
C ILE A 236 5.27 5.32 12.35
N MET A 237 5.77 4.26 12.98
CA MET A 237 4.95 3.37 13.81
C MET A 237 4.30 4.14 14.95
N GLU A 238 5.07 4.93 15.70
CA GLU A 238 4.53 5.72 16.81
C GLU A 238 3.46 6.73 16.34
N ALA A 239 3.72 7.42 15.22
CA ALA A 239 2.74 8.32 14.60
C ALA A 239 1.49 7.55 14.12
N SER A 240 1.66 6.37 13.55
CA SER A 240 0.56 5.53 13.08
C SER A 240 -0.31 4.98 14.20
N ILE A 241 0.29 4.65 15.36
CA ILE A 241 -0.45 4.24 16.55
C ILE A 241 -1.35 5.38 17.00
N ARG A 242 -0.82 6.62 17.11
CA ARG A 242 -1.61 7.80 17.49
C ARG A 242 -2.82 8.01 16.57
N ILE A 243 -2.59 7.91 15.26
CA ILE A 243 -3.67 7.99 14.27
C ILE A 243 -4.70 6.87 14.47
N SER A 244 -4.26 5.62 14.65
CA SER A 244 -5.17 4.49 14.80
C SER A 244 -6.03 4.54 16.07
N THR A 245 -5.53 5.19 17.13
CA THR A 245 -6.25 5.32 18.41
C THR A 245 -7.32 6.40 18.40
N SER A 246 -7.33 7.32 17.43
CA SER A 246 -8.26 8.45 17.43
C SER A 246 -9.73 8.06 17.17
N HIS A 247 -10.00 6.79 16.82
CA HIS A 247 -11.31 6.24 16.42
C HIS A 247 -12.00 6.98 15.25
N GLN A 248 -11.40 8.04 14.71
CA GLN A 248 -11.91 8.80 13.59
C GLN A 248 -11.55 8.10 12.29
N LEU A 249 -12.56 7.71 11.53
CA LEU A 249 -12.40 7.07 10.20
C LEU A 249 -12.23 8.10 9.08
N SER A 250 -12.20 9.39 9.41
CA SER A 250 -12.14 10.52 8.46
C SER A 250 -11.15 11.52 9.04
N LEU A 251 -9.92 11.49 8.52
CA LEU A 251 -8.86 12.43 8.87
C LEU A 251 -8.55 13.30 7.66
N GLY A 252 -8.23 14.57 7.91
CA GLY A 252 -7.77 15.49 6.89
C GLY A 252 -6.28 15.29 6.60
N PHE A 253 -5.78 15.91 5.54
CA PHE A 253 -4.36 15.74 5.16
C PHE A 253 -3.37 16.17 6.26
N SER A 254 -3.70 17.20 7.05
CA SER A 254 -2.85 17.71 8.14
C SER A 254 -2.55 16.65 9.21
N ASP A 255 -3.44 15.68 9.42
CA ASP A 255 -3.27 14.63 10.42
C ASP A 255 -2.14 13.65 10.07
N PHE A 256 -1.72 13.62 8.80
CA PHE A 256 -0.64 12.77 8.30
C PHE A 256 0.72 13.48 8.22
N GLU A 257 0.80 14.74 8.64
CA GLU A 257 2.03 15.55 8.58
C GLU A 257 3.20 14.84 9.28
N GLU A 258 2.94 14.29 10.47
CA GLU A 258 3.95 13.62 11.27
C GLU A 258 4.42 12.31 10.64
N ILE A 259 3.51 11.52 10.05
CA ILE A 259 3.88 10.28 9.36
C ILE A 259 4.81 10.59 8.17
N LEU A 260 4.44 11.56 7.33
CA LEU A 260 5.22 11.94 6.15
C LEU A 260 6.58 12.56 6.51
N ALA A 261 6.62 13.37 7.58
CA ALA A 261 7.86 13.93 8.09
C ALA A 261 8.85 12.84 8.52
N ASN A 262 8.33 11.77 9.13
CA ASN A 262 9.12 10.66 9.66
C ASN A 262 9.58 9.63 8.62
N CYS A 263 9.16 9.74 7.36
CA CYS A 263 9.61 8.86 6.29
C CYS A 263 11.07 9.11 5.91
N ARG A 264 11.92 8.08 6.06
CA ARG A 264 13.37 8.12 5.81
C ARG A 264 13.75 7.67 4.41
N ASP A 265 12.96 6.77 3.84
CA ASP A 265 13.19 6.18 2.53
C ASP A 265 11.87 5.94 1.79
N ALA A 266 11.96 5.38 0.58
CA ALA A 266 10.79 5.13 -0.24
C ALA A 266 9.91 3.96 0.28
N THR A 267 10.48 3.00 1.00
CA THR A 267 9.69 1.92 1.63
C THR A 267 8.83 2.49 2.75
N ASP A 268 9.38 3.39 3.55
CA ASP A 268 8.66 4.16 4.56
C ASP A 268 7.53 4.99 3.93
N LEU A 269 7.80 5.69 2.81
CA LEU A 269 6.79 6.46 2.09
C LEU A 269 5.64 5.59 1.56
N LEU A 270 5.95 4.44 0.95
CA LEU A 270 4.93 3.51 0.46
C LEU A 270 4.10 2.92 1.60
N LEU A 271 4.72 2.67 2.76
CA LEU A 271 3.99 2.21 3.95
C LEU A 271 3.10 3.31 4.53
N ALA A 272 3.63 4.54 4.67
CA ALA A 272 2.87 5.72 5.06
C ALA A 272 1.66 5.95 4.16
N LEU A 273 1.85 5.78 2.85
CA LEU A 273 0.79 5.90 1.87
C LEU A 273 -0.37 4.92 2.12
N ARG A 274 -0.08 3.69 2.57
CA ARG A 274 -1.12 2.72 2.96
C ARG A 274 -1.92 3.18 4.18
N PHE A 275 -1.30 3.83 5.16
CA PHE A 275 -2.02 4.46 6.27
C PHE A 275 -2.88 5.62 5.79
N ILE A 276 -2.32 6.52 4.98
CA ILE A 276 -3.06 7.67 4.47
C ILE A 276 -4.31 7.19 3.73
N TYR A 277 -4.23 6.23 2.82
CA TYR A 277 -5.44 5.75 2.13
C TYR A 277 -6.46 5.08 3.01
N ARG A 278 -6.04 4.53 4.16
CA ARG A 278 -6.98 3.89 5.07
C ARG A 278 -7.84 4.91 5.82
N PHE A 279 -7.26 6.04 6.19
CA PHE A 279 -7.85 7.00 7.13
C PHE A 279 -8.16 8.37 6.51
N TRP A 280 -7.59 8.70 5.35
CA TRP A 280 -7.79 9.98 4.67
C TRP A 280 -9.13 10.01 3.95
N ASP A 281 -9.90 11.06 4.19
CA ASP A 281 -11.20 11.28 3.54
C ASP A 281 -11.12 11.90 2.15
N GLY A 282 -9.93 12.34 1.75
CA GLY A 282 -9.68 13.04 0.50
C GLY A 282 -9.73 14.56 0.62
N GLU A 283 -9.93 15.12 1.80
CA GLU A 283 -10.05 16.57 2.03
C GLU A 283 -8.82 17.11 2.78
N GLY A 284 -8.74 18.43 2.96
CA GLY A 284 -7.70 19.07 3.76
C GLY A 284 -6.40 19.41 3.01
N ILE A 285 -6.24 19.01 1.74
CA ILE A 285 -5.05 19.35 0.94
C ILE A 285 -4.96 20.84 0.72
N LYS A 286 -6.09 21.47 0.39
CA LYS A 286 -6.14 22.88 0.08
C LYS A 286 -5.78 23.73 1.29
N GLU A 287 -6.44 23.47 2.41
CA GLU A 287 -6.18 24.12 3.70
C GLU A 287 -4.73 23.89 4.15
N TYR A 288 -4.17 22.71 3.86
CA TYR A 288 -2.77 22.42 4.16
C TYR A 288 -1.82 23.27 3.32
N VAL A 289 -2.06 23.39 2.01
CA VAL A 289 -1.25 24.21 1.10
C VAL A 289 -1.35 25.68 1.46
N GLU A 290 -2.54 26.20 1.76
CA GLU A 290 -2.73 27.57 2.23
C GLU A 290 -1.91 27.86 3.50
N LYS A 291 -1.89 26.91 4.45
CA LYS A 291 -1.19 27.08 5.72
C LYS A 291 0.33 26.90 5.62
N LYS A 292 0.80 25.97 4.78
CA LYS A 292 2.20 25.50 4.78
C LYS A 292 2.96 25.88 3.52
N GLY A 293 2.28 26.32 2.48
CA GLY A 293 2.82 26.58 1.15
C GLY A 293 3.03 25.32 0.32
N PHE A 294 3.14 25.50 -0.99
CA PHE A 294 3.38 24.42 -1.97
C PHE A 294 4.76 23.76 -1.83
N ASN A 295 5.75 24.50 -1.32
CA ASN A 295 7.10 23.99 -1.09
C ASN A 295 7.21 23.07 0.13
N HIS A 296 6.12 22.82 0.85
CA HIS A 296 6.20 22.00 2.04
C HIS A 296 6.60 20.56 1.67
N PRO A 297 7.68 20.00 2.26
CA PRO A 297 8.28 18.74 1.81
C PRO A 297 7.32 17.55 1.86
N ASN A 298 6.33 17.58 2.74
CA ASN A 298 5.33 16.52 2.85
C ASN A 298 4.42 16.41 1.63
N ILE A 299 4.15 17.51 0.92
CA ILE A 299 3.34 17.49 -0.31
C ILE A 299 4.12 16.75 -1.41
N THR A 300 5.40 17.09 -1.57
CA THR A 300 6.30 16.43 -2.52
C THR A 300 6.51 14.97 -2.18
N LYS A 301 6.78 14.63 -0.91
CA LYS A 301 6.87 13.24 -0.43
C LYS A 301 5.62 12.45 -0.76
N PHE A 302 4.44 13.04 -0.55
CA PHE A 302 3.18 12.38 -0.87
C PHE A 302 3.04 12.16 -2.38
N ALA A 303 3.30 13.16 -3.22
CA ALA A 303 3.28 13.01 -4.68
C ALA A 303 4.23 11.90 -5.18
N ILE A 304 5.47 11.86 -4.66
CA ILE A 304 6.45 10.81 -4.97
C ILE A 304 5.91 9.42 -4.58
N ALA A 305 5.28 9.31 -3.40
CA ALA A 305 4.68 8.05 -2.96
C ALA A 305 3.52 7.62 -3.89
N LEU A 306 2.68 8.55 -4.35
CA LEU A 306 1.62 8.28 -5.33
C LEU A 306 2.20 7.75 -6.66
N ILE A 307 3.27 8.36 -7.16
CA ILE A 307 3.95 7.96 -8.40
C ILE A 307 4.54 6.56 -8.25
N ALA A 308 5.33 6.32 -7.20
CA ALA A 308 5.94 5.02 -6.94
C ALA A 308 4.87 3.91 -6.82
N GLN A 309 3.75 4.22 -6.18
CA GLN A 309 2.62 3.29 -6.08
C GLN A 309 1.98 2.98 -7.44
N CYS A 310 1.85 3.97 -8.33
CA CYS A 310 1.39 3.74 -9.71
C CYS A 310 2.38 2.89 -10.51
N GLU A 311 3.68 3.16 -10.39
CA GLU A 311 4.73 2.40 -11.09
C GLU A 311 4.71 0.92 -10.69
N VAL A 312 4.58 0.63 -9.39
CA VAL A 312 4.40 -0.74 -8.87
C VAL A 312 3.19 -1.40 -9.52
N TYR A 313 2.04 -0.71 -9.51
CA TYR A 313 0.80 -1.26 -10.03
C TYR A 313 0.87 -1.56 -11.54
N ILE A 314 1.39 -0.62 -12.33
CA ILE A 314 1.49 -0.77 -13.79
C ILE A 314 2.43 -1.92 -14.16
N SER A 315 3.52 -2.06 -13.42
CA SER A 315 4.48 -3.15 -13.62
C SER A 315 3.87 -4.53 -13.32
N GLN A 316 2.86 -4.61 -12.45
CA GLN A 316 2.14 -5.85 -12.14
C GLN A 316 1.17 -6.27 -13.26
N CYS A 317 0.52 -5.32 -13.94
CA CYS A 317 -0.47 -5.61 -14.98
C CYS A 317 0.06 -6.40 -16.19
N ALA A 318 1.38 -6.48 -16.38
CA ALA A 318 1.99 -7.31 -17.42
C ALA A 318 1.84 -8.82 -17.18
N GLN A 319 1.52 -9.24 -15.96
CA GLN A 319 1.30 -10.64 -15.57
C GLN A 319 -0.17 -10.78 -15.12
N PRO A 320 -1.09 -11.33 -15.93
CA PRO A 320 -2.53 -11.40 -15.63
C PRO A 320 -2.91 -12.41 -14.54
N THR A 321 -2.06 -12.61 -13.53
CA THR A 321 -2.41 -13.42 -12.36
C THR A 321 -3.48 -12.71 -11.54
N GLN A 322 -4.57 -13.44 -11.25
CA GLN A 322 -5.92 -12.96 -10.90
C GLN A 322 -6.09 -12.18 -9.58
N TYR A 323 -5.03 -11.72 -8.92
CA TYR A 323 -5.13 -11.17 -7.56
C TYR A 323 -4.35 -9.87 -7.41
N ILE A 324 -4.81 -8.79 -8.04
CA ILE A 324 -4.27 -7.45 -7.74
C ILE A 324 -5.03 -6.90 -6.54
N SER A 325 -4.52 -7.15 -5.33
CA SER A 325 -5.05 -6.55 -4.09
C SER A 325 -4.40 -5.20 -3.75
N VAL A 326 -3.37 -4.80 -4.51
CA VAL A 326 -2.91 -3.41 -4.59
C VAL A 326 -3.93 -2.57 -5.38
N GLY A 327 -5.12 -2.28 -4.84
CA GLY A 327 -6.03 -1.36 -5.51
C GLY A 327 -5.36 -0.01 -5.77
N LEU A 328 -5.41 0.50 -7.01
CA LEU A 328 -5.00 1.88 -7.28
C LEU A 328 -5.92 2.82 -6.50
N PRO A 329 -5.38 3.68 -5.66
CA PRO A 329 -6.11 4.62 -4.82
C PRO A 329 -6.50 5.86 -5.64
N LEU A 330 -7.12 5.64 -6.80
CA LEU A 330 -7.41 6.66 -7.82
C LEU A 330 -8.18 7.84 -7.24
N ARG A 331 -9.10 7.58 -6.30
CA ARG A 331 -9.84 8.63 -5.60
C ARG A 331 -8.92 9.55 -4.80
N GLY A 332 -7.98 9.00 -4.05
CA GLY A 332 -7.02 9.78 -3.26
C GLY A 332 -6.08 10.58 -4.15
N MET A 333 -5.57 9.97 -5.23
CA MET A 333 -4.75 10.66 -6.23
C MET A 333 -5.50 11.82 -6.89
N ALA A 334 -6.77 11.61 -7.25
CA ALA A 334 -7.59 12.67 -7.83
C ALA A 334 -7.84 13.82 -6.88
N LYS A 335 -8.21 13.49 -5.63
CA LYS A 335 -8.44 14.47 -4.57
C LYS A 335 -7.19 15.28 -4.26
N PHE A 336 -6.03 14.64 -4.25
CA PHE A 336 -4.74 15.31 -4.12
C PHE A 336 -4.52 16.34 -5.22
N MET A 337 -4.64 15.92 -6.49
CA MET A 337 -4.44 16.81 -7.63
C MET A 337 -5.44 17.97 -7.67
N ILE A 338 -6.72 17.68 -7.40
CA ILE A 338 -7.77 18.71 -7.36
C ILE A 338 -7.48 19.72 -6.25
N GLY A 339 -7.12 19.25 -5.04
CA GLY A 339 -6.78 20.15 -3.93
C GLY A 339 -5.59 21.06 -4.25
N LEU A 340 -4.58 20.57 -4.97
CA LEU A 340 -3.46 21.39 -5.44
C LEU A 340 -3.89 22.43 -6.49
N TRP A 341 -4.72 22.04 -7.45
CA TRP A 341 -5.27 22.97 -8.44
C TRP A 341 -6.17 24.04 -7.82
N GLU A 342 -7.01 23.66 -6.86
CA GLU A 342 -7.84 24.61 -6.10
C GLU A 342 -7.00 25.59 -5.30
N SER A 343 -5.93 25.12 -4.66
CA SER A 343 -4.98 25.98 -3.92
C SER A 343 -4.31 26.98 -4.86
N LEU A 344 -3.90 26.52 -6.05
CA LEU A 344 -3.27 27.38 -7.05
C LEU A 344 -4.26 28.41 -7.59
N GLY A 345 -5.52 27.98 -7.70
CA GLY A 345 -6.66 28.78 -8.10
C GLY A 345 -6.95 29.96 -7.18
N GLN A 346 -6.43 29.96 -5.95
CA GLN A 346 -6.71 30.99 -4.94
C GLN A 346 -5.55 31.94 -4.66
N LEU A 347 -4.38 31.72 -5.26
CA LEU A 347 -3.27 32.66 -5.14
C LEU A 347 -3.67 34.02 -5.73
N ASP A 348 -3.32 35.08 -5.00
CA ASP A 348 -3.44 36.44 -5.47
C ASP A 348 -2.32 36.80 -6.46
N ALA A 349 -2.38 38.00 -7.03
CA ALA A 349 -1.40 38.43 -8.04
C ALA A 349 0.03 38.54 -7.48
N GLU A 350 0.18 38.92 -6.21
CA GLU A 350 1.50 39.08 -5.57
C GLU A 350 2.14 37.72 -5.31
N ASP A 351 1.35 36.75 -4.84
CA ASP A 351 1.81 35.40 -4.56
C ASP A 351 2.03 34.59 -5.84
N LEU A 352 1.32 34.87 -6.93
CA LEU A 352 1.60 34.27 -8.25
C LEU A 352 3.00 34.61 -8.79
N ASP A 353 3.48 35.83 -8.54
CA ASP A 353 4.84 36.22 -8.94
C ASP A 353 5.90 35.52 -8.10
N LYS A 354 5.68 35.33 -6.78
CA LYS A 354 6.55 34.50 -5.93
C LYS A 354 6.45 33.01 -6.27
N PHE A 355 5.26 32.56 -6.66
CA PHE A 355 5.03 31.17 -7.07
C PHE A 355 5.85 30.80 -8.31
N SER A 356 6.21 31.79 -9.12
CA SER A 356 7.06 31.61 -10.29
C SER A 356 8.51 31.25 -9.95
N GLU A 357 8.92 31.21 -8.68
CA GLU A 357 10.23 30.73 -8.25
C GLU A 357 10.41 29.21 -8.49
N GLU A 358 11.63 28.79 -8.80
CA GLU A 358 11.97 27.43 -9.24
C GLU A 358 11.61 26.35 -8.21
N THR A 359 11.65 26.67 -6.91
CA THR A 359 11.29 25.75 -5.83
C THR A 359 9.84 25.27 -5.92
N HIS A 360 8.92 26.17 -6.24
CA HIS A 360 7.48 25.89 -6.31
C HIS A 360 7.09 25.03 -7.52
N ILE A 361 7.93 25.05 -8.55
CA ILE A 361 7.75 24.28 -9.77
C ILE A 361 8.02 22.79 -9.53
N THR A 362 8.86 22.45 -8.55
CA THR A 362 9.25 21.06 -8.24
C THR A 362 8.05 20.15 -7.96
N ILE A 363 7.07 20.60 -7.17
CA ILE A 363 5.88 19.79 -6.90
C ILE A 363 5.05 19.58 -8.17
N TRP A 364 4.98 20.58 -9.06
CA TRP A 364 4.22 20.48 -10.31
C TRP A 364 4.85 19.54 -11.32
N ILE A 365 6.17 19.35 -11.28
CA ILE A 365 6.85 18.28 -12.04
C ILE A 365 6.32 16.91 -11.60
N GLU A 366 6.24 16.66 -10.29
CA GLU A 366 5.72 15.39 -9.77
C GLU A 366 4.22 15.23 -10.06
N VAL A 367 3.42 16.30 -9.97
CA VAL A 367 1.99 16.27 -10.35
C VAL A 367 1.80 15.98 -11.84
N LEU A 368 2.64 16.54 -12.71
CA LEU A 368 2.63 16.27 -14.16
C LEU A 368 2.96 14.80 -14.44
N LYS A 369 4.01 14.24 -13.80
CA LYS A 369 4.33 12.82 -13.91
C LYS A 369 3.16 11.93 -13.49
N LEU A 370 2.55 12.24 -12.35
CA LEU A 370 1.37 11.52 -11.85
C LEU A 370 0.20 11.60 -12.84
N HIS A 371 -0.09 12.78 -13.39
CA HIS A 371 -1.12 12.98 -14.42
C HIS A 371 -0.86 12.10 -15.65
N ARG A 372 0.37 12.13 -16.18
CA ARG A 372 0.78 11.34 -17.35
C ARG A 372 0.60 9.84 -17.13
N ILE A 373 1.04 9.34 -15.97
CA ILE A 373 0.89 7.93 -15.59
C ILE A 373 -0.59 7.52 -15.57
N LEU A 374 -1.43 8.32 -14.91
CA LEU A 374 -2.86 8.03 -14.81
C LEU A 374 -3.57 8.11 -16.18
N ARG A 375 -3.18 9.08 -17.02
CA ARG A 375 -3.75 9.29 -18.36
C ARG A 375 -3.37 8.15 -19.31
N ARG A 376 -2.09 7.78 -19.37
CA ARG A 376 -1.56 6.73 -20.27
C ARG A 376 -2.26 5.39 -20.09
N ASN A 377 -2.68 5.08 -18.87
CA ASN A 377 -3.32 3.81 -18.52
C ASN A 377 -4.86 3.87 -18.52
N ASN A 378 -5.45 4.95 -19.05
CA ASN A 378 -6.90 5.17 -19.10
C ASN A 378 -7.63 5.14 -17.74
N TYR A 379 -6.92 5.25 -16.62
CA TYR A 379 -7.53 5.27 -15.28
C TYR A 379 -8.35 6.55 -15.04
N LEU A 380 -8.04 7.63 -15.77
CA LEU A 380 -8.72 8.92 -15.65
C LEU A 380 -10.13 8.96 -16.24
N THR A 381 -10.56 7.91 -16.97
CA THR A 381 -11.95 7.83 -17.46
C THR A 381 -12.99 7.90 -16.33
N TRP A 382 -12.59 7.48 -15.12
CA TRP A 382 -13.42 7.50 -13.93
C TRP A 382 -13.47 8.88 -13.25
N ILE A 383 -12.49 9.75 -13.51
CA ILE A 383 -12.39 11.09 -12.92
C ILE A 383 -12.39 12.12 -14.06
N ARG A 384 -13.59 12.54 -14.49
CA ARG A 384 -13.78 13.47 -15.61
C ARG A 384 -12.90 14.72 -15.51
N ALA A 385 -12.70 15.25 -14.30
CA ALA A 385 -11.88 16.44 -14.07
C ALA A 385 -10.44 16.26 -14.54
N LEU A 386 -9.86 15.07 -14.43
CA LEU A 386 -8.47 14.80 -14.77
C LEU A 386 -8.29 14.12 -16.14
N ALA A 387 -9.37 13.69 -16.79
CA ALA A 387 -9.33 13.12 -18.14
C ALA A 387 -8.81 14.09 -19.22
N LYS A 388 -8.78 15.39 -18.90
CA LYS A 388 -8.28 16.47 -19.75
C LYS A 388 -6.77 16.41 -19.96
N THR A 389 -6.29 16.99 -21.05
CA THR A 389 -4.84 17.16 -21.29
C THR A 389 -4.24 18.09 -20.23
N TRP A 390 -2.93 18.03 -20.05
CA TRP A 390 -2.26 18.97 -19.13
C TRP A 390 -2.50 20.41 -19.56
N THR A 391 -2.42 20.68 -20.87
CA THR A 391 -2.76 21.97 -21.46
C THR A 391 -4.18 22.44 -21.10
N GLU A 392 -5.18 21.57 -21.27
CA GLU A 392 -6.57 21.88 -20.95
C GLU A 392 -6.76 22.18 -19.45
N LEU A 393 -6.12 21.41 -18.56
CA LEU A 393 -6.14 21.67 -17.12
C LEU A 393 -5.53 23.03 -16.78
N CYS A 394 -4.38 23.35 -17.37
CA CYS A 394 -3.72 24.64 -17.16
C CYS A 394 -4.63 25.81 -17.59
N HIS A 395 -5.35 25.70 -18.69
CA HIS A 395 -6.29 26.74 -19.14
C HIS A 395 -7.55 26.83 -18.29
N GLU A 396 -8.06 25.70 -17.80
CA GLU A 396 -9.25 25.65 -16.96
C GLU A 396 -9.01 26.24 -15.56
N TRP A 397 -7.90 25.86 -14.92
CA TRP A 397 -7.62 26.23 -13.53
C TRP A 397 -6.86 27.56 -13.39
N LEU A 398 -6.22 28.03 -14.46
CA LEU A 398 -5.56 29.33 -14.52
C LEU A 398 -6.19 30.21 -15.62
N PRO A 399 -7.47 30.60 -15.46
CA PRO A 399 -8.10 31.57 -16.34
C PRO A 399 -7.49 32.96 -16.12
N GLY A 400 -7.64 33.83 -17.11
CA GLY A 400 -7.24 35.24 -16.99
C GLY A 400 -5.83 35.57 -17.49
N PRO A 401 -5.57 36.84 -17.85
CA PRO A 401 -4.25 37.33 -18.26
C PRO A 401 -3.24 37.39 -17.11
N GLU A 402 -3.68 37.65 -15.89
CA GLU A 402 -2.83 37.73 -14.69
C GLU A 402 -2.12 36.40 -14.37
N ARG A 403 -2.72 35.28 -14.78
CA ARG A 403 -2.14 33.93 -14.58
C ARG A 403 -1.36 33.40 -15.79
N SER A 404 -1.27 34.18 -16.86
CA SER A 404 -0.67 33.73 -18.14
C SER A 404 0.79 33.30 -17.99
N LYS A 405 1.59 34.02 -17.20
CA LYS A 405 3.00 33.73 -16.93
C LYS A 405 3.18 32.38 -16.22
N LEU A 406 2.41 32.12 -15.17
CA LEU A 406 2.44 30.83 -14.47
C LEU A 406 1.95 29.70 -15.38
N ARG A 407 0.87 29.94 -16.12
CA ARG A 407 0.34 28.98 -17.09
C ARG A 407 1.41 28.60 -18.13
N GLU A 408 2.10 29.58 -18.71
CA GLU A 408 3.19 29.34 -19.66
C GLU A 408 4.32 28.51 -19.05
N LYS A 409 4.69 28.76 -17.78
CA LYS A 409 5.68 27.95 -17.07
C LYS A 409 5.23 26.50 -16.91
N LEU A 410 3.98 26.26 -16.49
CA LEU A 410 3.44 24.90 -16.33
C LEU A 410 3.31 24.17 -17.68
N LEU A 411 3.03 24.90 -18.77
CA LEU A 411 3.02 24.34 -20.12
C LEU A 411 4.42 23.94 -20.59
N ARG A 412 5.45 24.75 -20.29
CA ARG A 412 6.85 24.43 -20.61
C ARG A 412 7.35 23.17 -19.89
N LEU A 413 6.81 22.84 -18.71
CA LEU A 413 7.11 21.55 -18.05
C LEU A 413 6.75 20.36 -18.94
N GLU A 414 5.61 20.43 -19.62
CA GLU A 414 5.15 19.39 -20.53
C GLU A 414 6.12 19.22 -21.70
N GLU A 415 6.69 20.30 -22.22
CA GLU A 415 7.67 20.30 -23.31
C GLU A 415 9.03 19.75 -22.86
N SER A 416 9.53 20.17 -21.69
CA SER A 416 10.85 19.76 -21.18
C SER A 416 10.96 18.28 -20.81
N ASP A 417 9.84 17.67 -20.42
CA ASP A 417 9.77 16.28 -19.97
C ASP A 417 9.45 15.32 -21.13
N VAL A 418 9.47 15.78 -22.40
CA VAL A 418 9.40 14.88 -23.58
C VAL A 418 10.77 14.26 -23.89
N ASP A 419 11.84 14.93 -23.45
CA ASP A 419 13.22 14.53 -23.74
C ASP A 419 13.86 13.66 -22.63
N ALA A 420 13.15 13.45 -21.52
CA ALA A 420 13.56 12.61 -20.38
C ALA A 420 12.76 11.31 -20.35
#